data_AF-A0A2E7Z6B9-F1
#
_entry.id   AF-A0A2E7Z6B9-F1
#
_cell.length_a   1.000
_cell.length_b   1.000
_cell.length_c   1.000
_cell.angle_alpha   90.00
_cell.angle_beta   90.00
_cell.angle_gamma   90.00
#
_symmetry.space_group_name_H-M   'P 1'
#
loop_
_entity.id
_entity.type
_entity.pdbx_description
1 polymer ?
#
loop_
_entity_poly.entity_id
_entity_poly.type
_entity_poly.pdbx_seq_one_letter_code
_entity_poly.pdbx_strand_id
1 'polypeptide(L)'
;MKFLFSGTVGSENPTQASLTFVQAKAANDAGNDVTIALAGDAVVLFNPTVAENIQGMGLPAFPDLIKYVKEAGSRRVFDGRRISVA
;
A
#
# COMPACT_ATOMS: atom_id res chain seq x y z
N MET A 1 14.38 -11.57 -1.83
CA MET A 1 14.39 -11.08 -3.23
C MET A 1 13.80 -9.67 -3.27
N LYS A 2 13.84 -8.97 -4.41
CA LYS A 2 13.22 -7.64 -4.56
C LYS A 2 11.87 -7.76 -5.24
N PHE A 3 10.81 -7.24 -4.63
CA PHE A 3 9.45 -7.23 -5.18
C PHE A 3 8.96 -5.82 -5.39
N LEU A 4 8.21 -5.64 -6.48
CA LEU A 4 7.45 -4.42 -6.76
C LEU A 4 5.97 -4.81 -6.87
N PHE A 5 5.15 -4.29 -5.95
CA PHE A 5 3.70 -4.38 -6.04
C PHE A 5 3.16 -3.06 -6.59
N SER A 6 2.41 -3.13 -7.68
CA SER A 6 1.81 -1.96 -8.31
C SER A 6 0.31 -1.95 -8.06
N GLY A 7 -0.20 -0.86 -7.51
CA GLY A 7 -1.62 -0.60 -7.36
C GLY A 7 -2.06 0.54 -8.27
N THR A 8 -3.19 0.37 -8.95
CA THR A 8 -3.79 1.40 -9.82
C THR A 8 -5.19 1.85 -9.39
N VAL A 9 -5.77 1.12 -8.44
CA VAL A 9 -7.14 1.29 -7.96
C VAL A 9 -7.12 1.97 -6.59
N GLY A 10 -7.90 3.02 -6.44
CA GLY A 10 -8.01 3.84 -5.25
C GLY A 10 -9.22 3.48 -4.38
N SER A 11 -9.68 4.47 -3.62
CA SER A 11 -10.79 4.30 -2.67
C SER A 11 -12.13 3.94 -3.31
N GLU A 12 -12.27 4.10 -4.63
CA GLU A 12 -13.46 3.70 -5.39
C GLU A 12 -13.73 2.18 -5.36
N ASN A 13 -12.68 1.37 -5.14
CA ASN A 13 -12.83 -0.06 -4.85
C ASN A 13 -11.91 -0.45 -3.68
N PRO A 14 -12.42 -0.33 -2.43
CA PRO A 14 -11.58 -0.43 -1.24
C PRO A 14 -10.99 -1.83 -1.03
N THR A 15 -11.67 -2.88 -1.49
CA THR A 15 -11.15 -4.26 -1.43
C THR A 15 -9.92 -4.39 -2.33
N GLN A 16 -10.02 -3.95 -3.59
CA GLN A 16 -8.90 -4.07 -4.53
C GLN A 16 -7.71 -3.16 -4.18
N ALA A 17 -7.98 -1.93 -3.71
CA ALA A 17 -6.95 -1.05 -3.19
C ALA A 17 -6.15 -1.69 -2.05
N SER A 18 -6.84 -2.38 -1.14
CA SER A 18 -6.23 -3.04 0.02
C SER A 18 -5.39 -4.26 -0.36
N LEU A 19 -5.75 -5.00 -1.42
CA LEU A 19 -5.05 -6.23 -1.83
C LEU A 19 -3.56 -5.99 -2.15
N THR A 20 -3.22 -4.86 -2.76
CA THR A 20 -1.82 -4.50 -3.07
C THR A 20 -0.97 -4.48 -1.78
N PHE A 21 -1.53 -3.94 -0.69
CA PHE A 21 -0.84 -3.84 0.59
C PHE A 21 -0.83 -5.15 1.36
N VAL A 22 -1.88 -5.97 1.24
CA VAL A 22 -1.90 -7.34 1.81
C VAL A 22 -0.82 -8.21 1.18
N GLN A 23 -0.66 -8.15 -0.14
CA GLN A 23 0.38 -8.88 -0.85
C GLN A 23 1.78 -8.38 -0.46
N ALA A 24 1.95 -7.05 -0.38
CA ALA A 24 3.20 -6.44 0.09
C ALA A 24 3.55 -6.88 1.52
N LYS A 25 2.57 -6.91 2.43
CA LYS A 25 2.75 -7.42 3.79
C LYS A 25 3.20 -8.89 3.78
N ALA A 26 2.53 -9.75 3.02
CA ALA A 26 2.92 -11.16 2.95
C ALA A 26 4.37 -11.34 2.43
N ALA A 27 4.78 -10.53 1.46
CA ALA A 27 6.16 -10.56 0.96
C ALA A 27 7.18 -10.03 1.98
N ASN A 28 6.82 -8.99 2.76
CA ASN A 28 7.64 -8.52 3.89
C ASN A 28 7.78 -9.58 4.98
N ASP A 29 6.68 -10.22 5.37
CA ASP A 29 6.66 -11.29 6.38
C ASP A 29 7.57 -12.46 5.97
N ALA A 30 7.71 -12.69 4.66
CA ALA A 30 8.64 -13.66 4.08
C ALA A 30 10.10 -13.16 3.97
N GLY A 31 10.43 -11.98 4.52
CA GLY A 31 11.79 -11.42 4.57
C GLY A 31 12.29 -10.82 3.25
N ASN A 32 11.40 -10.37 2.37
CA ASN A 32 11.77 -9.78 1.09
C ASN A 32 11.88 -8.25 1.14
N ASP A 33 12.67 -7.67 0.23
CA ASP A 33 12.74 -6.23 0.01
C ASP A 33 11.56 -5.81 -0.89
N VAL A 34 10.61 -5.08 -0.33
CA VAL A 34 9.35 -4.75 -0.99
C VAL A 34 9.26 -3.26 -1.31
N THR A 35 8.89 -2.98 -2.56
CA THR A 35 8.48 -1.66 -3.01
C THR A 35 7.01 -1.69 -3.42
N ILE A 36 6.24 -0.69 -3.00
CA ILE A 36 4.87 -0.45 -3.45
C ILE A 36 4.88 0.78 -4.35
N ALA A 37 4.40 0.63 -5.59
CA ALA A 37 4.17 1.74 -6.51
C ALA A 37 2.67 1.96 -6.67
N LEU A 38 2.23 3.21 -6.46
CA LEU A 38 0.85 3.60 -6.73
C LEU A 38 0.82 4.54 -7.93
N ALA A 39 -0.10 4.27 -8.85
CA ALA A 39 -0.32 5.06 -10.06
C ALA A 39 -1.82 5.22 -10.33
N GLY A 40 -2.20 6.19 -11.17
CA GLY A 40 -3.60 6.42 -11.51
C GLY A 40 -4.46 6.78 -10.29
N ASP A 41 -5.57 6.08 -10.09
CA ASP A 41 -6.52 6.39 -9.02
C ASP A 41 -6.01 5.94 -7.64
N ALA A 42 -5.12 4.95 -7.58
CA ALA A 42 -4.48 4.50 -6.34
C ALA A 42 -3.67 5.59 -5.62
N VAL A 43 -3.36 6.68 -6.30
CA VAL A 43 -2.60 7.81 -5.74
C VAL A 43 -3.35 8.46 -4.59
N VAL A 44 -4.68 8.40 -4.63
CA VAL A 44 -5.56 8.91 -3.56
C VAL A 44 -5.29 8.23 -2.22
N LEU A 45 -4.75 7.01 -2.21
CA LEU A 45 -4.43 6.23 -1.01
C LEU A 45 -3.31 6.85 -0.16
N PHE A 46 -2.56 7.83 -0.70
CA PHE A 46 -1.59 8.60 0.08
C PHE A 46 -2.23 9.70 0.93
N ASN A 47 -3.45 10.12 0.59
CA ASN A 47 -4.16 11.11 1.39
C ASN A 47 -4.54 10.46 2.73
N PRO A 48 -4.04 10.95 3.87
CA PRO A 48 -4.31 10.35 5.18
C PRO A 48 -5.81 10.22 5.48
N THR A 49 -6.59 11.26 5.16
CA THR A 49 -8.04 11.25 5.35
C THR A 49 -8.72 10.15 4.54
N VAL A 50 -8.24 9.89 3.32
CA VAL A 50 -8.79 8.82 2.48
C VAL A 50 -8.34 7.47 3.02
N ALA A 51 -7.05 7.31 3.31
CA ALA A 51 -6.48 6.08 3.85
C ALA A 51 -7.15 5.64 5.16
N GLU A 52 -7.45 6.59 6.05
CA GLU A 52 -8.13 6.39 7.34
C GLU A 52 -9.52 5.78 7.19
N ASN A 53 -10.19 6.00 6.06
CA ASN A 53 -11.58 5.60 5.84
C ASN A 53 -11.75 4.39 4.91
N ILE A 54 -10.65 3.74 4.49
CA ILE A 54 -10.73 2.57 3.61
C ILE A 54 -10.85 1.28 4.41
N GLN A 55 -11.90 0.52 4.09
CA GLN A 55 -12.14 -0.81 4.62
C GLN A 55 -12.42 -1.80 3.48
N GLY A 56 -11.49 -2.73 3.26
CA GLY A 56 -11.71 -3.85 2.34
C GLY A 56 -12.62 -4.92 2.95
N MET A 57 -13.46 -5.55 2.13
CA MET A 57 -14.32 -6.65 2.60
C MET A 57 -13.47 -7.87 2.94
N GLY A 58 -13.54 -8.34 4.20
CA GLY A 58 -12.78 -9.51 4.67
C GLY A 58 -11.28 -9.27 4.82
N LEU A 59 -10.82 -8.02 4.76
CA LEU A 59 -9.42 -7.62 4.90
C LEU A 59 -9.22 -6.78 6.17
N PRO A 60 -7.99 -6.71 6.69
CA PRO A 60 -7.65 -5.73 7.73
C PRO A 60 -7.96 -4.31 7.27
N ALA A 61 -8.17 -3.40 8.23
CA ALA A 61 -8.36 -2.00 7.93
C ALA A 61 -7.15 -1.45 7.19
N PHE A 62 -7.39 -0.59 6.20
CA PHE A 62 -6.32 -0.05 5.38
C PHE A 62 -5.26 0.75 6.17
N PRO A 63 -5.61 1.50 7.23
CA PRO A 63 -4.62 2.15 8.10
C PRO A 63 -3.66 1.17 8.76
N ASP A 64 -4.15 -0.01 9.16
CA ASP A 64 -3.32 -1.05 9.76
C ASP A 64 -2.35 -1.62 8.72
N LEU A 65 -2.83 -1.87 7.50
CA LEU A 65 -2.00 -2.31 6.39
C LEU A 65 -0.88 -1.31 6.06
N ILE A 66 -1.18 -0.01 6.05
CA ILE A 66 -0.17 1.03 5.88
C ILE A 66 0.85 1.01 7.02
N LYS A 67 0.38 0.86 8.27
CA LYS A 67 1.25 0.78 9.44
C LYS A 67 2.20 -0.41 9.34
N TYR A 68 1.71 -1.60 9.02
CA TYR A 68 2.55 -2.79 8.83
C TYR A 68 3.62 -2.59 7.77
N VAL A 69 3.24 -2.04 6.62
CA VAL A 69 4.16 -1.80 5.50
C VAL A 69 5.21 -0.72 5.84
N LYS A 70 4.82 0.29 6.63
CA LYS A 70 5.75 1.31 7.14
C LYS A 70 6.76 0.70 8.13
N GLU A 71 6.29 -0.07 9.10
CA GLU A 71 7.11 -0.69 10.14
C GLU A 71 8.06 -1.75 9.56
N ALA A 72 7.62 -2.47 8.52
CA ALA A 72 8.45 -3.41 7.78
C ALA A 72 9.52 -2.75 6.88
N GLY A 73 9.52 -1.41 6.78
CA GLY A 73 10.51 -0.66 6.00
C GLY A 73 10.27 -0.68 4.48
N SER A 74 9.07 -1.02 4.01
CA SER A 74 8.79 -1.05 2.58
C SER A 74 8.86 0.34 1.94
N ARG A 75 9.48 0.40 0.77
CA ARG A 75 9.59 1.63 0.00
C ARG A 75 8.27 1.91 -0.72
N ARG A 76 7.76 3.13 -0.61
CA ARG A 76 6.54 3.58 -1.30
C ARG A 76 6.91 4.60 -2.36
N VAL A 77 6.45 4.42 -3.58
CA VAL A 77 6.78 5.25 -4.75
C VAL A 77 5.49 5.71 -5.41
N PHE A 78 5.45 6.98 -5.81
CA PHE A 78 4.36 7.58 -6.55
C PHE A 78 4.91 8.14 -7.85
N ASP A 79 4.36 7.74 -9.00
CA ASP A 79 4.62 8.41 -10.30
C ASP A 79 6.11 8.76 -10.55
N GLY A 80 7.01 7.79 -10.31
CA GLY A 80 8.45 7.96 -10.48
C GLY A 80 9.17 8.81 -9.41
N ARG A 81 8.46 9.44 -8.47
CA ARG A 81 9.01 10.19 -7.33
C ARG A 81 8.92 9.39 -6.03
N ARG A 82 10.06 9.20 -5.37
CA ARG A 82 10.13 8.60 -4.02
C ARG A 82 9.55 9.58 -3.03
N ILE A 83 8.53 9.16 -2.27
CA ILE A 83 8.13 9.90 -1.07
C ILE A 83 8.67 9.13 0.13
N SER A 84 9.83 9.56 0.63
CA SER A 84 10.26 9.22 1.99
C SER A 84 9.48 10.13 2.93
N VAL A 85 8.30 9.71 3.35
CA VAL A 85 7.67 10.36 4.51
C VAL A 85 8.35 9.77 5.74
N ALA A 86 9.12 10.63 6.40
CA ALA A 86 9.69 10.43 7.73
C ALA A 86 8.62 10.08 8.77
#